data_AF-A0A6I5CDI6-F1
#
_entry.id   AF-A0A6I5CDI6-F1
#
_cell.length_a   1.000
_cell.length_b   1.000
_cell.length_c   1.000
_cell.angle_alpha   90.00
_cell.angle_beta   90.00
_cell.angle_gamma   90.00
#
_symmetry.space_group_name_H-M   'P 1'
#
loop_
_entity.id
_entity.type
_entity.pdbx_description
1 polymer ?
#
loop_
_entity_poly.entity_id
_entity_poly.type
_entity_poly.pdbx_seq_one_letter_code
_entity_poly.pdbx_strand_id
1 'polypeptide(L)'
;ASVVRALERLDRFALQTAEALAVAPDPAAYGELLGLMAGDEGDGAVAAALPRALATLREQALVWGDDDRLRLVRTARELLAPSAQHPSPTGLGPTVQEATAGMSPGRIQEIVTAAGLPSTHDSVSAAAALTALFADRKRMAALLAELPEDSLEVLDRLVWGPPYGQVTADPAPRLRRLLDRGLLLPTAPGTVVLP
;
A
#
# COMPACT_ATOMS: atom_id res chain seq x y z
N ALA A 1 -11.44 27.03 -4.32
CA ALA A 1 -9.99 26.90 -4.07
C ALA A 1 -9.50 25.61 -4.73
N SER A 2 -8.29 25.57 -5.27
CA SER A 2 -7.72 24.33 -5.85
C SER A 2 -7.32 23.36 -4.74
N VAL A 3 -7.59 22.06 -4.90
CA VAL A 3 -7.22 20.99 -3.95
C VAL A 3 -5.72 20.99 -3.65
N VAL A 4 -4.88 21.19 -4.67
CA VAL A 4 -3.42 21.30 -4.52
C VAL A 4 -3.05 22.41 -3.52
N ARG A 5 -3.69 23.58 -3.64
CA ARG A 5 -3.43 24.71 -2.73
C ARG A 5 -3.96 24.49 -1.32
N ALA A 6 -4.96 23.64 -1.14
CA ALA A 6 -5.42 23.25 0.19
C ALA A 6 -4.39 22.30 0.83
N LEU A 7 -3.94 21.28 0.10
CA LEU A 7 -2.90 20.34 0.55
C LEU A 7 -1.58 21.05 0.93
N GLU A 8 -1.11 21.99 0.10
CA GLU A 8 0.11 22.78 0.37
C GLU A 8 0.03 23.63 1.65
N ARG A 9 -1.17 23.90 2.17
CA ARG A 9 -1.40 24.71 3.38
C ARG A 9 -1.61 23.88 4.64
N LEU A 10 -1.70 22.55 4.51
CA LEU A 10 -1.77 21.66 5.64
C LEU A 10 -0.45 21.69 6.41
N ASP A 11 -0.54 21.59 7.74
CA ASP A 11 0.64 21.22 8.50
C ASP A 11 1.04 19.77 8.20
N ARG A 12 2.25 19.40 8.63
CA ARG A 12 2.82 18.08 8.33
C ARG A 12 1.91 16.94 8.83
N PHE A 13 1.29 17.09 9.99
CA PHE A 13 0.50 16.01 10.59
C PHE A 13 -0.87 15.86 9.89
N ALA A 14 -1.50 16.97 9.52
CA ALA A 14 -2.72 16.97 8.71
C ALA A 14 -2.46 16.44 7.29
N LEU A 15 -1.31 16.77 6.68
CA LEU A 15 -0.90 16.19 5.40
C LEU A 15 -0.69 14.68 5.51
N GLN A 16 0.03 14.21 6.52
CA GLN A 16 0.22 12.78 6.79
C GLN A 16 -1.11 12.05 7.05
N THR A 17 -2.06 12.71 7.71
CA THR A 17 -3.42 12.16 7.90
C THR A 17 -4.16 12.01 6.57
N ALA A 18 -4.01 12.96 5.65
CA ALA A 18 -4.59 12.88 4.31
C ALA A 18 -3.90 11.79 3.46
N GLU A 19 -2.58 11.65 3.58
CA GLU A 19 -1.80 10.58 2.95
C GLU A 19 -2.22 9.19 3.45
N ALA A 20 -2.39 9.02 4.76
CA ALA A 20 -2.90 7.78 5.36
C ALA A 20 -4.31 7.45 4.85
N LEU A 21 -5.21 8.44 4.76
CA LEU A 21 -6.53 8.25 4.15
C LEU A 21 -6.45 7.91 2.65
N ALA A 22 -5.44 8.40 1.93
CA ALA A 22 -5.25 8.12 0.50
C ALA A 22 -4.88 6.65 0.24
N VAL A 23 -4.26 5.97 1.21
CA VAL A 23 -3.88 4.55 1.13
C VAL A 23 -4.80 3.62 1.91
N ALA A 24 -5.62 4.15 2.82
CA ALA A 24 -6.66 3.41 3.52
C ALA A 24 -7.80 2.95 2.58
N PRO A 25 -8.61 1.95 2.98
CA PRO A 25 -9.86 1.60 2.30
C PRO A 25 -10.76 2.83 2.05
N ASP A 26 -11.56 2.82 0.99
CA ASP A 26 -12.53 3.89 0.70
C ASP A 26 -13.98 3.36 0.71
N PRO A 27 -14.83 3.76 1.67
CA PRO A 27 -14.53 4.65 2.79
C PRO A 27 -13.69 3.98 3.89
N ALA A 28 -12.98 4.78 4.68
CA ALA A 28 -12.21 4.32 5.85
C ALA A 28 -12.98 4.57 7.16
N ALA A 29 -12.85 3.67 8.13
CA ALA A 29 -13.27 3.94 9.50
C ALA A 29 -12.17 4.72 10.25
N TYR A 30 -12.55 5.51 11.25
CA TYR A 30 -11.63 6.27 12.09
C TYR A 30 -10.61 5.35 12.79
N GLY A 31 -11.06 4.17 13.25
CA GLY A 31 -10.17 3.18 13.86
C GLY A 31 -9.07 2.69 12.91
N GLU A 32 -9.39 2.56 11.62
CA GLU A 32 -8.42 2.15 10.60
C GLU A 32 -7.39 3.27 10.37
N LEU A 33 -7.86 4.50 10.20
CA LEU A 33 -6.97 5.67 10.09
C LEU A 33 -6.08 5.84 11.33
N LEU A 34 -6.65 5.66 12.53
CA LEU A 34 -5.91 5.72 13.77
C LEU A 34 -4.84 4.63 13.83
N GLY A 35 -5.15 3.40 13.42
CA GLY A 35 -4.19 2.31 13.36
C GLY A 35 -3.02 2.59 12.41
N LEU A 36 -3.31 3.18 11.24
CA LEU A 36 -2.28 3.60 10.29
C LEU A 36 -1.38 4.71 10.84
N MET A 37 -1.96 5.68 11.56
CA MET A 37 -1.22 6.84 12.05
C MET A 37 -0.45 6.58 13.35
N ALA A 38 -1.04 5.83 14.28
CA ALA A 38 -0.51 5.64 15.64
C ALA A 38 0.33 4.36 15.77
N GLY A 39 0.33 3.50 14.75
CA GLY A 39 1.02 2.21 14.77
C GLY A 39 0.42 1.22 15.79
N ASP A 40 1.06 0.07 15.90
CA ASP A 40 0.53 -1.10 16.61
C ASP A 40 0.49 -0.92 18.13
N GLU A 41 1.46 -0.20 18.66
CA GLU A 41 1.57 0.11 20.08
C GLU A 41 0.61 1.23 20.49
N GLY A 42 0.06 1.97 19.52
CA GLY A 42 -0.89 3.06 19.75
C GLY A 42 -0.24 4.26 20.41
N ASP A 43 0.39 5.13 19.61
CA ASP A 43 0.94 6.40 20.09
C ASP A 43 -0.18 7.33 20.62
N GLY A 44 -0.17 7.57 21.93
CA GLY A 44 -1.15 8.43 22.61
C GLY A 44 -1.11 9.89 22.16
N ALA A 45 0.04 10.41 21.74
CA ALA A 45 0.14 11.76 21.19
C ALA A 45 -0.52 11.85 19.81
N VAL A 46 -0.34 10.82 18.97
CA VAL A 46 -1.04 10.70 17.68
C VAL A 46 -2.54 10.59 17.89
N ALA A 47 -3.00 9.71 18.80
CA ALA A 47 -4.41 9.53 19.11
C ALA A 47 -5.06 10.84 19.59
N ALA A 48 -4.35 11.64 20.40
CA ALA A 48 -4.82 12.94 20.86
C ALA A 48 -4.83 14.02 19.76
N ALA A 49 -3.92 13.94 18.78
CA ALA A 49 -3.79 14.92 17.70
C ALA A 49 -4.74 14.67 16.52
N LEU A 50 -5.06 13.39 16.23
CA LEU A 50 -5.84 12.98 15.05
C LEU A 50 -7.21 13.66 14.91
N PRO A 51 -8.02 13.83 15.98
CA PRO A 51 -9.31 14.53 15.86
C PRO A 51 -9.18 15.95 15.31
N ARG A 52 -8.12 16.69 15.71
CA ARG A 52 -7.85 18.04 15.21
C ARG A 52 -7.47 18.02 13.73
N ALA A 53 -6.62 17.08 13.33
CA ALA A 53 -6.24 16.93 11.92
C ALA A 53 -7.46 16.64 11.03
N LEU A 54 -8.33 15.72 11.43
CA LEU A 54 -9.58 15.44 10.72
C LEU A 54 -10.52 16.64 10.67
N ALA A 55 -10.63 17.41 11.77
CA ALA A 55 -11.39 18.65 11.76
C ALA A 55 -10.85 19.64 10.72
N THR A 56 -9.53 19.84 10.65
CA THR A 56 -8.89 20.69 9.64
C THR A 56 -9.16 20.19 8.21
N LEU A 57 -9.07 18.88 7.96
CA LEU A 57 -9.36 18.32 6.64
C LEU A 57 -10.85 18.51 6.25
N ARG A 58 -11.78 18.39 7.20
CA ARG A 58 -13.21 18.65 7.00
C ARG A 58 -13.49 20.14 6.75
N GLU A 59 -12.88 21.03 7.53
CA GLU A 59 -12.98 22.50 7.36
C GLU A 59 -12.50 22.96 5.98
N GLN A 60 -11.46 22.30 5.44
CA GLN A 60 -10.95 22.56 4.08
C GLN A 60 -11.68 21.80 2.97
N ALA A 61 -12.78 21.09 3.29
CA ALA A 61 -13.57 20.29 2.36
C ALA A 61 -12.77 19.18 1.65
N LEU A 62 -11.69 18.70 2.28
CA LEU A 62 -10.85 17.60 1.78
C LEU A 62 -11.36 16.23 2.21
N VAL A 63 -12.10 16.15 3.33
CA VAL A 63 -12.68 14.90 3.85
C VAL A 63 -14.16 15.08 4.13
N TRP A 64 -14.94 14.05 3.79
CA TRP A 64 -16.39 13.98 4.01
C TRP A 64 -16.79 12.70 4.73
N GLY A 65 -17.99 12.72 5.33
CA GLY A 65 -18.55 11.58 6.05
C GLY A 65 -18.20 11.55 7.54
N ASP A 66 -18.93 10.69 8.24
CA ASP A 66 -18.80 10.47 9.68
C ASP A 66 -17.60 9.55 9.97
N ASP A 67 -17.30 9.34 11.24
CA ASP A 67 -16.11 8.61 11.66
C ASP A 67 -16.12 7.14 11.23
N ASP A 68 -17.28 6.54 10.94
CA ASP A 68 -17.36 5.18 10.38
C ASP A 68 -17.13 5.13 8.86
N ARG A 69 -17.15 6.29 8.17
CA ARG A 69 -17.03 6.35 6.71
C ARG A 69 -16.35 7.64 6.23
N LEU A 70 -15.11 7.84 6.65
CA LEU A 70 -14.24 8.91 6.19
C LEU A 70 -13.94 8.73 4.68
N ARG A 71 -14.17 9.79 3.91
CA ARG A 71 -13.92 9.83 2.46
C ARG A 71 -13.03 11.01 2.12
N LEU A 72 -11.80 10.72 1.71
CA LEU A 72 -10.94 11.73 1.10
C LEU A 72 -11.49 12.11 -0.28
N VAL A 73 -11.50 13.41 -0.60
CA VAL A 73 -11.94 13.85 -1.93
C VAL A 73 -11.08 13.22 -3.02
N ARG A 74 -11.72 12.77 -4.09
CA ARG A 74 -11.09 12.02 -5.18
C ARG A 74 -9.80 12.67 -5.70
N THR A 75 -9.82 13.98 -5.96
CA THR A 75 -8.64 14.70 -6.45
C THR A 75 -7.48 14.70 -5.45
N ALA A 76 -7.75 14.77 -4.14
CA ALA A 76 -6.69 14.66 -3.13
C ALA A 76 -6.14 13.23 -3.08
N ARG A 77 -7.01 12.21 -3.18
CA ARG A 77 -6.59 10.81 -3.27
C ARG A 77 -5.70 10.57 -4.49
N GLU A 78 -6.09 11.04 -5.67
CA GLU A 78 -5.30 10.90 -6.91
C GLU A 78 -3.93 11.58 -6.83
N LEU A 79 -3.79 12.66 -6.04
CA LEU A 79 -2.52 13.36 -5.84
C LEU A 79 -1.61 12.71 -4.79
N LEU A 80 -2.20 12.04 -3.80
CA LEU A 80 -1.48 11.53 -2.62
C LEU A 80 -1.27 10.01 -2.65
N ALA A 81 -2.14 9.25 -3.30
CA ALA A 81 -2.03 7.80 -3.37
C ALA A 81 -0.84 7.37 -4.27
N PRO A 82 -0.11 6.32 -3.90
CA PRO A 82 0.93 5.77 -4.77
C PRO A 82 0.33 5.24 -6.06
N SER A 83 1.03 5.44 -7.18
CA SER A 83 0.68 4.82 -8.45
C SER A 83 1.94 4.37 -9.18
N ALA A 84 1.77 3.46 -10.14
CA ALA A 84 2.87 2.95 -10.96
C ALA A 84 3.54 4.06 -11.80
N GLN A 85 2.82 5.14 -12.09
CA GLN A 85 3.29 6.26 -12.92
C GLN A 85 3.79 7.45 -12.09
N HIS A 86 3.34 7.58 -10.85
CA HIS A 86 3.72 8.68 -9.95
C HIS A 86 4.07 8.12 -8.57
N PRO A 87 5.35 8.18 -8.16
CA PRO A 87 5.71 7.89 -6.77
C PRO A 87 5.00 8.90 -5.87
N SER A 88 4.23 8.40 -4.90
CA SER A 88 3.55 9.27 -3.94
C SER A 88 4.51 9.82 -2.89
N PRO A 89 4.16 10.92 -2.21
CA PRO A 89 4.93 11.41 -1.07
C PRO A 89 5.05 10.41 0.08
N THR A 90 4.22 9.35 0.11
CA THR A 90 4.30 8.29 1.13
C THR A 90 5.51 7.37 0.97
N GLY A 91 6.17 7.35 -0.19
CA GLY A 91 7.26 6.41 -0.47
C GLY A 91 6.79 4.97 -0.76
N LEU A 92 5.48 4.71 -0.73
CA LEU A 92 4.90 3.39 -1.02
C LEU A 92 4.86 3.09 -2.52
N GLY A 93 4.91 1.81 -2.85
CA GLY A 93 4.64 1.32 -4.20
C GLY A 93 3.15 1.32 -4.54
N PRO A 94 2.79 1.05 -5.80
CA PRO A 94 1.41 0.90 -6.24
C PRO A 94 0.78 -0.30 -5.56
N THR A 95 -0.54 -0.30 -5.44
CA THR A 95 -1.27 -1.43 -4.86
C THR A 95 -1.03 -2.73 -5.63
N VAL A 96 -1.23 -3.88 -4.99
CA VAL A 96 -1.21 -5.20 -5.67
C VAL A 96 -2.12 -5.22 -6.91
N GLN A 97 -3.30 -4.59 -6.84
CA GLN A 97 -4.22 -4.53 -7.97
C GLN A 97 -3.63 -3.77 -9.15
N GLU A 98 -2.99 -2.63 -8.90
CA GLU A 98 -2.34 -1.82 -9.95
C GLU A 98 -1.08 -2.49 -10.48
N ALA A 99 -0.25 -3.07 -9.61
CA ALA A 99 0.99 -3.74 -9.99
C ALA A 99 0.73 -5.02 -10.80
N THR A 100 -0.41 -5.69 -10.59
CA THR A 100 -0.83 -6.86 -11.36
C THR A 100 -1.69 -6.50 -12.58
N ALA A 101 -2.02 -5.22 -12.79
CA ALA A 101 -2.79 -4.78 -13.94
C ALA A 101 -2.02 -5.07 -15.24
N GLY A 102 -2.58 -5.95 -16.07
CA GLY A 102 -1.96 -6.39 -17.33
C GLY A 102 -1.17 -7.70 -17.23
N MET A 103 -1.05 -8.31 -16.05
CA MET A 103 -0.55 -9.68 -15.94
C MET A 103 -1.52 -10.67 -16.59
N SER A 104 -0.98 -11.76 -17.15
CA SER A 104 -1.81 -12.85 -17.63
C SER A 104 -2.53 -13.54 -16.47
N PRO A 105 -3.77 -14.04 -16.66
CA PRO A 105 -4.49 -14.77 -15.62
C PRO A 105 -3.70 -15.97 -15.08
N GLY A 106 -2.99 -16.70 -15.94
CA GLY A 106 -2.15 -17.82 -15.49
C GLY A 106 -1.04 -17.38 -14.54
N ARG A 107 -0.36 -16.25 -14.84
CA ARG A 107 0.76 -15.79 -14.01
C ARG A 107 0.32 -15.36 -12.62
N ILE A 108 -0.80 -14.64 -12.48
CA ILE A 108 -1.27 -14.25 -11.15
C ILE A 108 -1.75 -15.47 -10.34
N GLN A 109 -2.31 -16.50 -10.98
CA GLN A 109 -2.69 -17.74 -10.29
C GLN A 109 -1.48 -18.55 -9.81
N GLU A 110 -0.38 -18.54 -10.56
CA GLU A 110 0.89 -19.12 -10.09
C GLU A 110 1.36 -18.44 -8.81
N ILE A 111 1.27 -17.11 -8.74
CA ILE A 111 1.64 -16.33 -7.54
C ILE A 111 0.72 -16.65 -6.37
N VAL A 112 -0.61 -16.66 -6.58
CA VAL A 112 -1.61 -17.06 -5.56
C VAL A 112 -1.27 -18.43 -4.98
N THR A 113 -1.02 -19.40 -5.86
CA THR A 113 -0.73 -20.79 -5.45
C THR A 113 0.60 -20.87 -4.70
N ALA A 114 1.64 -20.20 -5.19
CA ALA A 114 2.95 -20.16 -4.54
C ALA A 114 2.89 -19.47 -3.17
N ALA A 115 2.03 -18.47 -2.99
CA ALA A 115 1.74 -17.83 -1.70
C ALA A 115 0.89 -18.69 -0.75
N GLY A 116 0.54 -19.92 -1.13
CA GLY A 116 -0.22 -20.85 -0.29
C GLY A 116 -1.72 -20.57 -0.25
N LEU A 117 -2.25 -19.78 -1.19
CA LEU A 117 -3.67 -19.47 -1.30
C LEU A 117 -4.37 -20.45 -2.28
N PRO A 118 -5.67 -20.71 -2.08
CA PRO A 118 -6.45 -21.46 -3.07
C PRO A 118 -6.58 -20.67 -4.37
N SER A 119 -6.57 -21.38 -5.51
CA SER A 119 -6.81 -20.80 -6.83
C SER A 119 -8.17 -20.10 -6.89
N THR A 120 -8.25 -19.00 -7.63
CA THR A 120 -9.50 -18.25 -7.84
C THR A 120 -10.02 -18.41 -9.27
N HIS A 121 -11.20 -17.88 -9.55
CA HIS A 121 -11.87 -18.01 -10.85
C HIS A 121 -11.48 -16.93 -11.87
N ASP A 122 -10.84 -15.85 -11.43
CA ASP A 122 -10.43 -14.72 -12.26
C ASP A 122 -9.27 -13.91 -11.64
N SER A 123 -8.63 -13.04 -12.42
CA SER A 123 -7.49 -12.23 -11.99
C SER A 123 -7.81 -11.18 -10.93
N VAL A 124 -9.02 -10.62 -10.92
CA VAL A 124 -9.45 -9.61 -9.94
C VAL A 124 -9.60 -10.27 -8.57
N SER A 125 -10.25 -11.43 -8.53
CA SER A 125 -10.36 -12.26 -7.33
C SER A 125 -9.00 -12.74 -6.84
N ALA A 126 -8.06 -13.07 -7.75
CA ALA A 126 -6.68 -13.42 -7.40
C ALA A 126 -5.92 -12.26 -6.74
N ALA A 127 -5.98 -11.07 -7.34
CA ALA A 127 -5.36 -9.86 -6.78
C ALA A 127 -5.96 -9.52 -5.41
N ALA A 128 -7.29 -9.61 -5.26
CA ALA A 128 -7.96 -9.41 -3.99
C ALA A 128 -7.54 -10.41 -2.91
N ALA A 129 -7.33 -11.69 -3.28
CA ALA A 129 -6.85 -12.71 -2.35
C ALA A 129 -5.41 -12.44 -1.88
N LEU A 130 -4.53 -11.98 -2.77
CA LEU A 130 -3.18 -11.54 -2.42
C LEU A 130 -3.20 -10.29 -1.53
N THR A 131 -4.00 -9.27 -1.88
CA THR A 131 -4.20 -8.08 -1.04
C THR A 131 -4.67 -8.48 0.36
N ALA A 132 -5.64 -9.38 0.48
CA ALA A 132 -6.13 -9.85 1.77
C ALA A 132 -5.07 -10.63 2.57
N LEU A 133 -4.22 -11.41 1.89
CA LEU A 133 -3.08 -12.07 2.54
C LEU A 133 -2.07 -11.05 3.08
N PHE A 134 -1.72 -10.04 2.28
CA PHE A 134 -0.71 -9.06 2.65
C PHE A 134 -1.20 -8.05 3.71
N ALA A 135 -2.51 -7.78 3.74
CA ALA A 135 -3.13 -6.97 4.79
C ALA A 135 -3.28 -7.72 6.13
N ASP A 136 -3.28 -9.06 6.14
CA ASP A 136 -3.30 -9.85 7.37
C ASP A 136 -1.89 -9.97 7.96
N ARG A 137 -1.65 -9.22 9.04
CA ARG A 137 -0.34 -9.15 9.70
C ARG A 137 0.22 -10.50 10.15
N LYS A 138 -0.63 -11.38 10.68
CA LYS A 138 -0.16 -12.68 11.20
C LYS A 138 0.25 -13.58 10.04
N ARG A 139 -0.54 -13.57 8.97
CA ARG A 139 -0.25 -14.37 7.76
C ARG A 139 0.92 -13.79 6.99
N MET A 140 1.05 -12.47 6.91
CA MET A 140 2.21 -11.80 6.32
C MET A 140 3.49 -12.10 7.10
N ALA A 141 3.46 -12.02 8.43
CA ALA A 141 4.62 -12.40 9.26
C ALA A 141 5.02 -13.86 9.06
N ALA A 142 4.06 -14.79 8.97
CA ALA A 142 4.32 -16.18 8.66
C ALA A 142 4.94 -16.36 7.26
N LEU A 143 4.43 -15.63 6.26
CA LEU A 143 4.98 -15.64 4.90
C LEU A 143 6.43 -15.15 4.86
N LEU A 144 6.74 -14.05 5.56
CA LEU A 144 8.09 -13.50 5.65
C LEU A 144 9.05 -14.43 6.40
N ALA A 145 8.57 -15.15 7.42
CA ALA A 145 9.38 -16.11 8.18
C ALA A 145 9.85 -17.32 7.35
N GLU A 146 9.21 -17.62 6.22
CA GLU A 146 9.63 -18.66 5.28
C GLU A 146 10.74 -18.21 4.32
N LEU A 147 11.04 -16.91 4.28
CA LEU A 147 12.02 -16.35 3.37
C LEU A 147 13.45 -16.54 3.89
N PRO A 148 14.42 -16.74 2.99
CA PRO A 148 15.84 -16.64 3.34
C PRO A 148 16.20 -15.21 3.78
N GLU A 149 17.23 -15.08 4.61
CA GLU A 149 17.72 -13.78 5.11
C GLU A 149 18.08 -12.81 3.98
N ASP A 150 18.72 -13.29 2.92
CA ASP A 150 19.11 -12.48 1.76
C ASP A 150 17.91 -11.97 0.93
N SER A 151 16.75 -12.64 1.00
CA SER A 151 15.49 -12.12 0.46
C SER A 151 14.90 -11.02 1.35
N LEU A 152 14.99 -11.16 2.68
CA LEU A 152 14.51 -10.15 3.63
C LEU A 152 15.32 -8.85 3.53
N GLU A 153 16.65 -8.94 3.36
CA GLU A 153 17.51 -7.77 3.13
C GLU A 153 17.10 -6.97 1.89
N VAL A 154 16.63 -7.63 0.83
CA VAL A 154 16.13 -6.94 -0.37
C VAL A 154 14.86 -6.15 -0.05
N LEU A 155 13.94 -6.73 0.72
CA LEU A 155 12.71 -6.05 1.12
C LEU A 155 13.01 -4.86 2.02
N ASP A 156 13.88 -5.01 3.03
CA ASP A 156 14.26 -3.92 3.93
C ASP A 156 14.82 -2.71 3.17
N ARG A 157 15.67 -2.96 2.17
CA ARG A 157 16.20 -1.90 1.31
C ARG A 157 15.13 -1.17 0.49
N LEU A 158 14.07 -1.85 0.07
CA LEU A 158 12.98 -1.26 -0.72
C LEU A 158 11.95 -0.54 0.16
N VAL A 159 11.76 -0.99 1.40
CA VAL A 159 10.89 -0.32 2.39
C VAL A 159 11.43 1.05 2.76
N TRP A 160 12.74 1.18 2.96
CA TRP A 160 13.39 2.45 3.31
C TRP A 160 13.92 3.24 2.11
N GLY A 161 13.80 2.67 0.91
CA GLY A 161 14.25 3.25 -0.35
C GLY A 161 13.08 3.50 -1.31
N PRO A 162 13.37 3.77 -2.59
CA PRO A 162 12.34 3.71 -3.62
C PRO A 162 11.75 2.28 -3.67
N PRO A 163 10.43 2.12 -3.83
CA PRO A 163 9.81 0.80 -3.87
C PRO A 163 10.12 0.03 -5.16
N TYR A 164 10.92 0.60 -6.07
CA TYR A 164 11.27 0.04 -7.37
C TYR A 164 12.70 -0.51 -7.40
N GLY A 165 12.87 -1.65 -8.06
CA GLY A 165 14.15 -2.30 -8.27
C GLY A 165 14.34 -2.77 -9.72
N GLN A 166 15.58 -3.12 -10.06
CA GLN A 166 15.92 -3.75 -11.34
C GLN A 166 16.19 -5.24 -11.14
N VAL A 167 15.78 -6.05 -12.10
CA VAL A 167 15.94 -7.51 -12.11
C VAL A 167 16.46 -7.98 -13.46
N THR A 168 17.33 -8.99 -13.44
CA THR A 168 17.81 -9.66 -14.65
C THR A 168 16.75 -10.62 -15.21
N ALA A 169 16.88 -11.01 -16.47
CA ALA A 169 15.98 -12.00 -17.07
C ALA A 169 16.02 -13.37 -16.37
N ASP A 170 17.18 -13.75 -15.83
CA ASP A 170 17.34 -14.88 -14.90
C ASP A 170 17.65 -14.34 -13.49
N PRO A 171 16.64 -14.13 -12.64
CA PRO A 171 16.83 -13.61 -11.30
C PRO A 171 17.52 -14.63 -10.40
N ALA A 172 18.41 -14.12 -9.53
CA ALA A 172 19.00 -14.91 -8.45
C ALA A 172 17.90 -15.56 -7.58
N PRO A 173 18.15 -16.73 -6.98
CA PRO A 173 17.14 -17.47 -6.22
C PRO A 173 16.41 -16.63 -5.15
N ARG A 174 17.13 -15.74 -4.46
CA ARG A 174 16.57 -14.82 -3.45
C ARG A 174 15.51 -13.87 -4.01
N LEU A 175 15.69 -13.38 -5.24
CA LEU A 175 14.71 -12.51 -5.90
C LEU A 175 13.57 -13.32 -6.49
N ARG A 176 13.87 -14.51 -7.02
CA ARG A 176 12.87 -15.42 -7.58
C ARG A 176 11.83 -15.83 -6.54
N ARG A 177 12.24 -16.14 -5.30
CA ARG A 177 11.30 -16.42 -4.20
C ARG A 177 10.35 -15.25 -3.93
N LEU A 178 10.85 -14.01 -3.93
CA LEU A 178 10.01 -12.83 -3.71
C LEU A 178 9.00 -12.63 -4.84
N LEU A 179 9.43 -12.84 -6.09
CA LEU A 179 8.58 -12.78 -7.28
C LEU A 179 7.50 -13.87 -7.29
N ASP A 180 7.87 -15.10 -6.91
CA ASP A 180 6.95 -16.24 -6.88
C ASP A 180 5.89 -16.06 -5.79
N ARG A 181 6.24 -15.44 -4.65
CA ARG A 181 5.30 -15.15 -3.56
C ARG A 181 4.54 -13.83 -3.73
N GLY A 182 4.78 -13.09 -4.80
CA GLY A 182 4.12 -11.80 -5.08
C GLY A 182 4.54 -10.66 -4.14
N LEU A 183 5.63 -10.84 -3.37
CA LEU A 183 6.21 -9.82 -2.51
C LEU A 183 7.01 -8.78 -3.31
N LEU A 184 7.43 -9.15 -4.51
CA LEU A 184 7.82 -8.22 -5.56
C LEU A 184 6.99 -8.54 -6.81
N LEU A 185 6.51 -7.51 -7.49
CA LEU A 185 5.70 -7.66 -8.70
C LEU A 185 6.41 -7.01 -9.90
N PRO A 186 6.50 -7.70 -11.05
CA PRO A 186 7.08 -7.11 -12.24
C PRO A 186 6.15 -6.05 -12.84
N THR A 187 6.69 -4.86 -13.11
CA THR A 187 5.94 -3.74 -13.72
C THR A 187 6.31 -3.52 -15.19
N ALA A 188 7.53 -3.86 -15.57
CA ALA A 188 8.05 -3.81 -16.94
C ALA A 188 9.19 -4.82 -17.10
N PRO A 189 9.63 -5.17 -18.33
CA PRO A 189 10.79 -6.02 -18.52
C PRO A 189 12.00 -5.50 -17.73
N GLY A 190 12.51 -6.32 -16.82
CA GLY A 190 13.66 -5.99 -15.97
C GLY A 190 13.37 -5.06 -14.78
N THR A 191 12.11 -4.69 -14.52
CA THR A 191 11.74 -3.81 -13.40
C THR A 191 10.72 -4.48 -12.48
N VAL A 192 10.92 -4.31 -11.18
CA VAL A 192 10.05 -4.84 -10.12
C VAL A 192 9.64 -3.74 -9.16
N VAL A 193 8.55 -3.95 -8.46
CA VAL A 193 8.05 -3.06 -7.41
C VAL A 193 7.66 -3.84 -6.16
N LEU A 194 7.85 -3.22 -5.00
CA LEU A 194 7.27 -3.61 -3.72
C LEU A 194 5.86 -3.00 -3.62
N PRO A 195 4.78 -3.81 -3.72
CA PRO A 195 3.41 -3.31 -3.71
C PRO A 195 2.86 -2.98 -2.32
#